data_AF-A0A9E3EY93-F1
#
_entry.id   AF-A0A9E3EY93-F1
#
_cell.length_a   1.000
_cell.length_b   1.000
_cell.length_c   1.000
_cell.angle_alpha   90.00
_cell.angle_beta   90.00
_cell.angle_gamma   90.00
#
_symmetry.space_group_name_H-M   'P 1'
#
loop_
_entity.id
_entity.type
_entity.pdbx_description
1 polymer ?
#
loop_
_entity_poly.entity_id
_entity_poly.type
_entity_poly.pdbx_seq_one_letter_code
_entity_poly.pdbx_strand_id
1 'polypeptide(L)'
;VRVHPISGRRILNVQAQFCVKLRGLREDESDMILKYLYSRAAIPEYQLRVSWRPHTVVMWDNRAVQHYAVHDYYPSRRTMERVTVAGDQVVGVSGPYAAEDNVGPLPDGKGAVIAPPGKRPIREFERGTY
;
A
#
# COMPACT_ATOMS: atom_id res chain seq x y z
N VAL A 1 0.41 -7.44 12.84
CA VAL A 1 1.81 -6.97 12.98
C VAL A 1 2.71 -7.86 12.15
N ARG A 2 3.50 -7.30 11.22
CA ARG A 2 4.48 -8.02 10.40
C ARG A 2 5.83 -8.07 11.12
N VAL A 3 6.61 -9.13 10.92
CA VAL A 3 8.04 -9.19 11.29
C VAL A 3 8.87 -8.95 10.03
N HIS A 4 9.83 -8.04 10.11
CA HIS A 4 10.73 -7.75 9.00
C HIS A 4 11.70 -8.93 8.80
N PRO A 5 11.81 -9.51 7.59
CA PRO A 5 12.57 -10.76 7.36
C PRO A 5 14.07 -10.61 7.66
N ILE A 6 14.64 -9.42 7.39
CA ILE A 6 16.08 -9.14 7.60
C ILE A 6 16.34 -8.57 9.00
N SER A 7 15.73 -7.43 9.35
CA SER A 7 15.99 -6.75 10.62
C SER A 7 15.29 -7.34 11.85
N GLY A 8 14.34 -8.26 11.68
CA GLY A 8 13.52 -8.81 12.78
C GLY A 8 12.56 -7.81 13.44
N ARG A 9 12.54 -6.55 13.00
CA ARG A 9 11.69 -5.50 13.59
C ARG A 9 10.21 -5.79 13.39
N ARG A 10 9.40 -5.48 14.41
CA ARG A 10 7.94 -5.53 14.32
C ARG A 10 7.42 -4.27 13.62
N ILE A 11 6.56 -4.46 12.64
CA ILE A 11 6.03 -3.41 11.77
C ILE A 11 4.51 -3.40 11.85
N LEU A 12 3.95 -2.21 12.01
CA LEU A 12 2.52 -1.96 11.90
C LEU A 12 2.10 -2.05 10.43
N ASN A 13 1.63 -3.23 10.03
CA ASN A 13 1.16 -3.51 8.67
C ASN A 13 -0.34 -3.21 8.55
N VAL A 14 -0.68 -1.94 8.35
CA VAL A 14 -2.06 -1.45 8.24
C VAL A 14 -2.08 -0.22 7.32
N GLN A 15 -3.09 -0.07 6.46
CA GLN A 15 -3.21 1.10 5.58
C GLN A 15 -4.67 1.41 5.28
N ALA A 16 -5.08 2.67 5.44
CA ALA A 16 -6.45 3.12 5.25
C ALA A 16 -7.02 2.86 3.84
N GLN A 17 -6.16 2.72 2.83
CA GLN A 17 -6.56 2.47 1.44
C GLN A 17 -6.92 1.01 1.15
N PHE A 18 -6.42 0.05 1.93
CA PHE A 18 -6.59 -1.39 1.64
C PHE A 18 -7.16 -2.20 2.80
N CYS A 19 -7.04 -1.72 4.04
CA CYS A 19 -7.57 -2.41 5.20
C CYS A 19 -9.08 -2.12 5.33
N VAL A 20 -9.89 -3.17 5.20
CA VAL A 20 -11.35 -3.09 5.27
C VAL A 20 -11.87 -3.27 6.70
N LYS A 21 -11.41 -4.30 7.40
CA LYS A 21 -11.90 -4.66 8.74
C LYS A 21 -10.87 -5.48 9.51
N LEU A 22 -10.91 -5.41 10.84
CA LEU A 22 -10.23 -6.33 11.74
C LEU A 22 -11.07 -7.59 11.98
N ARG A 23 -10.49 -8.75 11.69
CA ARG A 23 -11.12 -10.05 11.88
C ARG A 23 -11.52 -10.26 13.34
N GLY A 24 -12.71 -10.84 13.53
CA GLY A 24 -13.22 -11.23 14.86
C GLY A 24 -13.81 -10.08 15.68
N LEU A 25 -13.87 -8.86 15.13
CA LEU A 25 -14.48 -7.70 15.78
C LEU A 25 -15.79 -7.29 15.11
N ARG A 26 -16.64 -6.58 15.87
CA ARG A 26 -17.75 -5.82 15.27
C ARG A 26 -17.20 -4.67 14.42
N GLU A 27 -18.02 -4.16 13.52
CA GLU A 27 -17.60 -3.15 12.55
C GLU A 27 -17.18 -1.83 13.21
N ASP A 28 -17.99 -1.33 14.14
CA ASP A 28 -17.70 -0.14 14.94
C ASP A 28 -16.42 -0.25 15.78
N GLU A 29 -16.21 -1.40 16.42
CA GLU A 29 -14.99 -1.69 17.18
C GLU A 29 -13.75 -1.73 16.29
N SER A 30 -13.86 -2.42 15.15
CA SER A 30 -12.82 -2.49 14.13
C SER A 30 -12.45 -1.09 13.64
N ASP A 31 -13.45 -0.28 13.29
CA ASP A 31 -13.25 1.07 12.77
C ASP A 31 -12.54 1.98 13.77
N MET A 32 -12.93 1.90 15.03
CA MET A 32 -12.28 2.69 16.09
C MET A 32 -10.80 2.35 16.19
N ILE A 33 -10.46 1.06 16.22
CA ILE A 33 -9.07 0.60 16.31
C ILE A 33 -8.30 0.96 15.05
N LEU A 34 -8.87 0.72 13.86
CA LEU A 34 -8.22 1.04 12.59
C LEU A 34 -7.93 2.55 12.48
N LYS A 35 -8.87 3.42 12.85
CA LYS A 35 -8.65 4.87 12.91
C LYS A 35 -7.47 5.23 13.82
N TYR A 36 -7.40 4.64 15.00
CA TYR A 36 -6.26 4.83 15.91
C TYR A 36 -4.95 4.38 15.27
N LEU A 37 -4.91 3.20 14.64
CA LEU A 37 -3.71 2.67 14.01
C LEU A 37 -3.27 3.51 12.80
N TYR A 38 -4.20 3.95 11.95
CA TYR A 38 -3.92 4.85 10.82
C TYR A 38 -3.32 6.17 11.29
N SER A 39 -3.80 6.72 12.41
CA SER A 39 -3.28 7.98 12.97
C SER A 39 -1.79 7.92 13.29
N ARG A 40 -1.20 6.73 13.51
CA ARG A 40 0.23 6.60 13.81
C ARG A 40 1.11 7.07 12.64
N ALA A 41 0.70 6.81 11.40
CA ALA A 41 1.43 7.28 10.21
C ALA A 41 1.35 8.81 10.04
N ALA A 42 0.37 9.46 10.65
CA ALA A 42 0.18 10.91 10.59
C ALA A 42 1.06 11.69 11.61
N ILE A 43 1.76 11.00 12.50
CA ILE A 43 2.66 11.62 13.49
C ILE A 43 3.89 12.20 12.76
N PRO A 44 4.16 13.52 12.85
CA PRO A 44 5.25 14.17 12.11
C PRO A 44 6.63 13.58 12.37
N GLU A 45 6.91 13.13 13.59
CA GLU A 45 8.19 12.55 14.01
C GLU A 45 8.54 11.25 13.28
N TYR A 46 7.56 10.59 12.64
CA TYR A 46 7.77 9.37 11.86
C TYR A 46 7.83 9.64 10.35
N GLN A 47 7.66 10.90 9.93
CA GLN A 47 7.55 11.26 8.53
C GLN A 47 8.87 11.82 7.99
N LEU A 48 9.14 11.45 6.74
CA LEU A 48 10.13 12.12 5.91
C LEU A 48 9.41 12.74 4.72
N ARG A 49 9.53 14.06 4.54
CA ARG A 49 9.01 14.77 3.37
C ARG A 49 10.14 15.11 2.42
N VAL A 50 10.04 14.63 1.19
CA VAL A 50 11.04 14.89 0.14
C VAL A 50 10.53 15.99 -0.79
N SER A 51 11.32 17.06 -0.92
CA SER A 51 11.13 18.09 -1.95
C SER A 51 11.86 17.67 -3.23
N TRP A 52 11.10 17.22 -4.22
CA TRP A 52 11.65 16.70 -5.47
C TRP A 52 12.37 17.76 -6.30
N ARG A 53 13.50 17.36 -6.89
CA ARG A 53 14.20 18.09 -7.95
C ARG A 53 14.47 17.14 -9.12
N PRO A 54 14.69 17.64 -10.35
CA PRO A 54 15.12 16.80 -11.45
C PRO A 54 16.30 15.91 -11.05
N HIS A 55 16.26 14.64 -11.47
CA HIS A 55 17.27 13.61 -11.15
C HIS A 55 17.34 13.16 -9.68
N THR A 56 16.42 13.61 -8.81
CA THR A 56 16.31 13.05 -7.46
C THR A 56 15.82 11.61 -7.53
N VAL A 57 16.53 10.70 -6.85
CA VAL A 57 16.13 9.31 -6.69
C VAL A 57 15.86 9.05 -5.21
N VAL A 58 14.72 8.42 -4.91
CA VAL A 58 14.38 7.95 -3.57
C VAL A 58 14.15 6.46 -3.63
N MET A 59 14.72 5.74 -2.67
CA MET A 59 14.47 4.33 -2.44
C MET A 59 13.91 4.15 -1.03
N TRP A 60 12.92 3.28 -0.89
CA TRP A 60 12.35 2.93 0.41
C TRP A 60 12.07 1.43 0.50
N ASP A 61 12.13 0.90 1.72
CA ASP A 61 11.69 -0.47 1.99
C ASP A 61 10.16 -0.48 2.17
N ASN A 62 9.46 -0.98 1.14
CA ASN A 62 8.00 -1.05 1.14
C ASN A 62 7.41 -2.00 2.20
N ARG A 63 8.24 -2.80 2.89
CA ARG A 63 7.78 -3.62 4.03
C ARG A 63 7.55 -2.78 5.28
N ALA A 64 8.19 -1.61 5.39
CA ALA A 64 8.32 -0.84 6.62
C ALA A 64 7.78 0.60 6.55
N VAL A 65 7.29 1.04 5.39
CA VAL A 65 6.82 2.43 5.21
C VAL A 65 5.44 2.48 4.57
N GLN A 66 4.74 3.59 4.83
CA GLN A 66 3.64 4.08 4.01
C GLN A 66 4.12 5.34 3.29
N HIS A 67 3.57 5.62 2.12
CA HIS A 67 3.89 6.83 1.38
C HIS A 67 2.65 7.50 0.82
N TYR A 68 2.70 8.82 0.73
CA TYR A 68 1.64 9.65 0.18
C TYR A 68 2.23 10.66 -0.80
N ALA A 69 1.63 10.75 -1.99
CA ALA A 69 2.01 11.70 -3.01
C ALA A 69 1.18 12.98 -2.84
N VAL A 70 1.73 13.99 -2.16
CA VAL A 70 1.06 15.29 -1.98
C VAL A 70 0.68 15.87 -3.33
N HIS A 71 -0.57 16.33 -3.44
CA HIS A 71 -1.19 16.89 -4.63
C HIS A 71 -1.32 18.43 -4.50
N ASP A 72 -0.20 19.09 -4.23
CA ASP A 72 -0.08 20.54 -3.95
C ASP A 72 0.56 21.33 -5.10
N TYR A 73 0.64 20.75 -6.30
CA TYR A 73 1.43 21.28 -7.42
C TYR A 73 0.60 21.76 -8.61
N TYR A 74 -0.74 21.78 -8.54
CA TYR A 74 -1.58 22.32 -9.61
C TYR A 74 -1.28 23.82 -9.84
N PRO A 75 -1.22 24.31 -11.11
CA PRO A 75 -1.48 23.62 -12.38
C PRO A 75 -0.26 22.92 -13.00
N SER A 76 0.87 22.88 -12.31
CA SER A 76 2.10 22.27 -12.80
C SER A 76 1.95 20.76 -13.00
N ARG A 77 2.78 20.18 -13.89
CA ARG A 77 2.82 18.73 -14.12
C ARG A 77 4.01 18.11 -13.37
N ARG A 78 3.76 16.98 -12.71
CA ARG A 78 4.80 16.12 -12.10
C ARG A 78 4.78 14.74 -12.77
N THR A 79 5.92 14.32 -13.32
CA THR A 79 6.12 12.99 -13.92
C THR A 79 7.24 12.28 -13.15
N MET A 80 7.06 10.99 -12.86
CA MET A 80 8.04 10.17 -12.15
C MET A 80 8.04 8.75 -12.71
N GLU A 81 9.20 8.12 -12.73
CA GLU A 81 9.35 6.70 -13.04
C GLU A 81 9.48 5.89 -11.76
N ARG A 82 8.86 4.70 -11.72
CA ARG A 82 8.92 3.81 -10.54
C ARG A 82 9.24 2.38 -10.95
N VAL A 83 10.26 1.83 -10.29
CA VAL A 83 10.59 0.40 -10.33
C VAL A 83 10.25 -0.21 -8.98
N THR A 84 9.62 -1.38 -8.99
CA THR A 84 9.30 -2.14 -7.78
C THR A 84 9.97 -3.51 -7.84
N VAL A 85 10.68 -3.87 -6.78
CA VAL A 85 11.26 -5.21 -6.62
C VAL A 85 10.22 -6.14 -6.00
N ALA A 86 10.14 -7.38 -6.47
CA ALA A 86 9.22 -8.37 -5.95
C ALA A 86 9.44 -8.59 -4.44
N GLY A 87 8.33 -8.71 -3.70
CA GLY A 87 8.33 -8.96 -2.27
C GLY A 87 8.39 -10.44 -1.92
N ASP A 88 8.54 -10.71 -0.63
CA ASP A 88 8.46 -12.01 0.02
C ASP A 88 7.10 -12.21 0.71
N GLN A 89 6.85 -13.42 1.19
CA GLN A 89 5.66 -13.73 1.99
C GLN A 89 5.62 -12.89 3.27
N VAL A 90 4.42 -12.41 3.64
CA VAL A 90 4.22 -11.68 4.89
C VAL A 90 4.17 -12.65 6.07
N VAL A 91 5.12 -12.52 6.99
CA VAL A 91 5.15 -13.30 8.24
C VAL A 91 4.80 -12.39 9.42
N GLY A 92 3.82 -12.80 10.21
CA GLY A 92 3.41 -12.14 11.45
C GLY A 92 4.12 -12.70 12.68
N VAL A 93 3.86 -12.10 13.84
CA VAL A 93 4.45 -12.54 15.12
C VAL A 93 4.02 -13.96 15.51
N SER A 94 2.80 -14.36 15.13
CA SER A 94 2.23 -15.69 15.37
C SER A 94 2.47 -16.67 14.22
N GLY A 95 3.32 -16.33 13.25
CA GLY A 95 3.58 -17.13 12.05
C GLY A 95 3.05 -16.48 10.77
N PRO A 96 3.13 -17.20 9.63
CA PRO A 96 2.68 -16.71 8.33
C PRO A 96 1.20 -16.33 8.32
N TYR A 97 0.84 -15.30 7.54
CA TYR A 97 -0.57 -15.02 7.29
C TYR A 97 -1.22 -16.19 6.52
N ALA A 98 -2.32 -16.71 7.05
CA ALA A 98 -3.21 -17.62 6.35
C ALA A 98 -4.45 -16.83 5.90
N ALA A 99 -4.77 -16.90 4.61
CA ALA A 99 -6.00 -16.31 4.09
C ALA A 99 -7.21 -17.02 4.72
N GLU A 100 -8.32 -16.29 4.87
CA GLU A 100 -9.56 -16.89 5.33
C GLU A 100 -10.13 -17.86 4.28
N ASP A 101 -10.90 -18.85 4.73
CA ASP A 101 -11.66 -19.71 3.84
C ASP A 101 -12.58 -18.84 2.96
N ASN A 102 -12.47 -18.98 1.63
CA ASN A 102 -13.16 -18.18 0.61
C ASN A 102 -12.63 -16.75 0.37
N VAL A 103 -11.56 -16.31 1.04
CA VAL A 103 -10.77 -15.15 0.59
C VAL A 103 -9.66 -15.66 -0.31
N GLY A 104 -9.98 -15.80 -1.60
CA GLY A 104 -8.98 -16.10 -2.62
C GLY A 104 -7.88 -15.03 -2.62
N PRO A 105 -6.63 -15.38 -3.00
CA PRO A 105 -5.65 -14.35 -3.31
C PRO A 105 -6.27 -13.37 -4.31
N LEU A 106 -5.95 -12.07 -4.19
CA LEU A 106 -6.31 -11.09 -5.21
C LEU A 106 -6.03 -11.73 -6.57
N PRO A 107 -7.01 -11.78 -7.49
CA PRO A 107 -6.88 -12.54 -8.72
C PRO A 107 -5.77 -11.90 -9.53
N ASP A 108 -4.55 -12.46 -9.44
CA ASP A 108 -3.40 -12.42 -10.37
C ASP A 108 -2.01 -11.98 -9.84
N GLY A 109 -1.83 -11.42 -8.65
CA GLY A 109 -0.49 -10.93 -8.28
C GLY A 109 0.12 -9.88 -9.24
N LYS A 110 -0.69 -9.28 -10.13
CA LYS A 110 -0.46 -8.06 -10.92
C LYS A 110 -1.65 -7.85 -11.87
N GLY A 111 -2.60 -7.01 -11.45
CA GLY A 111 -3.82 -6.64 -12.19
C GLY A 111 -3.65 -6.52 -13.71
N ALA A 112 -4.23 -7.47 -14.44
CA ALA A 112 -4.73 -7.31 -15.81
C ALA A 112 -5.77 -8.40 -16.12
N VAL A 113 -7.04 -8.00 -16.25
CA VAL A 113 -8.05 -8.84 -16.90
C VAL A 113 -7.62 -9.06 -18.35
N ILE A 114 -7.53 -10.31 -18.80
CA ILE A 114 -7.27 -10.63 -20.20
C ILE A 114 -8.45 -10.10 -21.02
N ALA A 115 -8.19 -9.12 -21.89
CA ALA A 115 -9.19 -8.61 -22.80
C ALA A 115 -9.62 -9.72 -23.79
N PRO A 116 -10.91 -9.80 -24.17
CA PRO A 116 -11.35 -10.71 -25.23
C PRO A 116 -10.56 -10.49 -26.54
N PRO A 117 -10.45 -11.50 -27.40
CA PRO A 117 -9.65 -11.42 -28.63
C PRO A 117 -10.01 -10.18 -29.45
N GLY A 118 -9.04 -9.30 -29.69
CA GLY A 118 -9.20 -8.10 -30.50
C GLY A 118 -9.29 -6.77 -29.74
N LYS A 119 -9.21 -6.73 -28.40
CA LYS A 119 -9.10 -5.48 -27.62
C LYS A 119 -7.81 -5.45 -26.78
N ARG A 120 -7.23 -4.25 -26.60
CA ARG A 120 -6.05 -4.06 -25.73
C ARG A 120 -6.45 -4.13 -24.25
N PRO A 121 -5.59 -4.65 -23.35
CA PRO A 121 -5.87 -4.67 -21.91
C PRO A 121 -6.02 -3.25 -21.37
N ILE A 122 -7.15 -2.96 -20.72
CA ILE A 122 -7.41 -1.68 -20.05
C ILE A 122 -6.96 -1.84 -18.60
N ARG A 123 -5.94 -1.09 -18.19
CA ARG A 123 -5.75 -0.74 -16.78
C ARG A 123 -6.56 0.52 -16.53
N GLU A 124 -7.71 0.41 -15.86
CA GLU A 124 -8.51 1.58 -15.47
C GLU A 124 -7.75 2.38 -14.41
N PHE A 125 -6.88 3.28 -14.87
CA PHE A 125 -6.64 4.56 -14.23
C PHE A 125 -7.13 5.64 -15.20
N GLU A 126 -8.44 5.71 -15.41
CA GLU A 126 -9.04 6.88 -16.04
C GLU A 126 -9.03 8.03 -15.04
N ARG A 127 -7.95 8.80 -15.05
CA ARG A 127 -8.04 10.22 -14.72
C ARG A 127 -8.71 10.87 -15.93
N GLY A 128 -9.99 11.19 -15.81
CA GLY A 128 -10.66 12.08 -16.75
C GLY A 128 -9.84 13.36 -16.89
N THR A 129 -9.41 13.64 -18.12
CA THR A 129 -8.83 14.93 -18.48
C THR A 129 -9.92 15.78 -19.12
N TYR A 130 -10.24 16.87 -18.42
CA TYR A 130 -11.15 17.99 -18.75
C TYR A 130 -12.66 17.68 -18.73
#